data_AF-A0A7Z0EHP0-F1
#
_entry.id   AF-A0A7Z0EHP0-F1
#
_cell.length_a   1.000
_cell.length_b   1.000
_cell.length_c   1.000
_cell.angle_alpha   90.00
_cell.angle_beta   90.00
_cell.angle_gamma   90.00
#
_symmetry.space_group_name_H-M   'P 1'
#
loop_
_entity.id
_entity.type
_entity.pdbx_description
1 polymer ?
#
loop_
_entity_poly.entity_id
_entity_poly.type
_entity_poly.pdbx_seq_one_letter_code
_entity_poly.pdbx_strand_id
1 'polypeptide(L)'
;MYIDGLTDLRHKAQGHFGPRATYRATYEDDPQKGENGYVKFVLYDSFVFDFGFMEPPLTALGFSLELAERTSETVLLGKDLLFIENREPDVEDAFRVVDEYCRLRLPDKFLQVYDALE
;
A
#
# COMPACT_ATOMS: atom_id res chain seq x y z
N MET A 1 -4.31 -9.56 -15.27
CA MET A 1 -4.22 -8.37 -14.40
C MET A 1 -4.80 -8.78 -13.07
N TYR A 2 -4.11 -8.51 -11.96
CA TYR A 2 -4.57 -8.96 -10.63
C TYR A 2 -5.45 -7.91 -9.94
N ILE A 3 -5.10 -6.63 -10.10
CA ILE A 3 -5.81 -5.47 -9.58
C ILE A 3 -6.48 -4.76 -10.75
N ASP A 4 -7.81 -4.68 -10.73
CA ASP A 4 -8.60 -4.16 -11.87
C ASP A 4 -8.94 -2.65 -11.77
N GLY A 5 -8.53 -1.98 -10.69
CA GLY A 5 -8.74 -0.55 -10.49
C GLY A 5 -8.53 -0.12 -9.04
N LEU A 6 -8.69 1.18 -8.74
CA LEU A 6 -8.42 1.72 -7.39
C LEU A 6 -9.37 1.16 -6.31
N THR A 7 -10.62 0.86 -6.68
CA THR A 7 -11.57 0.22 -5.76
C THR A 7 -11.14 -1.20 -5.42
N ASP A 8 -10.69 -1.97 -6.40
CA ASP A 8 -10.16 -3.32 -6.18
C ASP A 8 -8.86 -3.26 -5.36
N LEU A 9 -7.94 -2.36 -5.71
CA LEU A 9 -6.70 -2.12 -4.97
C LEU A 9 -6.97 -1.83 -3.48
N ARG A 10 -7.93 -0.95 -3.21
CA ARG A 10 -8.38 -0.65 -1.84
C ARG A 10 -8.87 -1.91 -1.13
N HIS A 11 -9.73 -2.70 -1.76
CA HIS A 11 -10.28 -3.91 -1.15
C HIS A 11 -9.20 -4.94 -0.87
N LYS A 12 -8.26 -5.15 -1.80
CA LYS A 12 -7.15 -6.12 -1.60
C LYS A 12 -6.19 -5.66 -0.51
N ALA A 13 -5.79 -4.38 -0.52
CA ALA A 13 -4.97 -3.82 0.55
C ALA A 13 -5.66 -3.95 1.92
N GLN A 14 -6.94 -3.57 2.01
CA GLN A 14 -7.71 -3.72 3.26
C GLN A 14 -7.84 -5.19 3.68
N GLY A 15 -8.01 -6.11 2.72
CA GLY A 15 -8.08 -7.55 2.98
C GLY A 15 -6.75 -8.12 3.50
N HIS A 16 -5.62 -7.71 2.92
CA HIS A 16 -4.28 -8.16 3.31
C HIS A 16 -3.90 -7.63 4.71
N PHE A 17 -4.06 -6.33 4.94
CA PHE A 17 -3.66 -5.71 6.21
C PHE A 17 -4.72 -5.87 7.32
N GLY A 18 -5.98 -6.11 6.97
CA GLY A 18 -7.06 -6.35 7.92
C GLY A 18 -7.23 -5.20 8.92
N PRO A 19 -7.29 -5.47 10.24
CA PRO A 19 -7.47 -4.44 11.27
C PRO A 19 -6.27 -3.50 11.41
N ARG A 20 -5.13 -3.83 10.80
CA ARG A 20 -3.90 -3.02 10.83
C ARG A 20 -3.97 -1.84 9.86
N ALA A 21 -4.95 -1.80 8.97
CA ALA A 21 -5.10 -0.75 7.97
C ALA A 21 -6.34 0.11 8.21
N THR A 22 -6.12 1.41 8.33
CA THR A 22 -7.16 2.44 8.32
C THR A 22 -7.16 3.16 6.98
N TYR A 23 -8.17 2.93 6.14
CA TYR A 23 -8.36 3.68 4.89
C TYR A 23 -8.52 5.18 5.15
N ARG A 24 -7.88 6.01 4.30
CA ARG A 24 -7.96 7.47 4.40
C ARG A 24 -8.64 8.11 3.20
N ALA A 25 -8.19 7.80 1.99
CA ALA A 25 -8.66 8.48 0.80
C ALA A 25 -8.32 7.69 -0.48
N THR A 26 -9.01 8.04 -1.56
CA THR A 26 -8.67 7.68 -2.92
C THR A 26 -8.44 8.99 -3.67
N TYR A 27 -7.34 9.05 -4.41
CA TYR A 27 -6.98 10.17 -5.26
C TYR A 27 -6.93 9.68 -6.70
N GLU A 28 -7.65 10.36 -7.57
CA GLU A 28 -7.71 10.07 -9.00
C GLU A 28 -7.01 11.20 -9.76
N ASP A 29 -6.06 10.85 -10.64
CA ASP A 29 -5.32 11.84 -11.43
C ASP A 29 -6.19 12.48 -12.51
N ASP A 30 -7.09 11.69 -13.10
CA ASP A 30 -8.11 12.13 -14.05
C ASP A 30 -9.47 11.53 -13.68
N PRO A 31 -10.36 12.30 -13.01
CA PRO A 31 -11.68 11.83 -12.59
C PRO A 31 -12.58 11.40 -13.75
N GLN A 32 -12.27 11.80 -15.00
CA GLN A 32 -13.03 11.40 -16.18
C GLN A 32 -12.61 10.04 -16.72
N LYS A 33 -11.40 9.57 -16.39
CA LYS A 33 -10.89 8.26 -16.78
C LYS A 33 -10.96 7.24 -15.64
N GLY A 34 -10.89 7.67 -14.37
CA GLY A 34 -11.10 6.81 -13.20
C GLY A 34 -10.12 5.64 -13.02
N GLU A 35 -9.11 5.54 -13.89
CA GLU A 35 -8.22 4.39 -13.97
C GLU A 35 -6.86 4.65 -13.31
N ASN A 36 -6.45 5.92 -13.18
CA ASN A 36 -5.11 6.29 -12.70
C ASN A 36 -5.18 7.09 -11.39
N GLY A 37 -4.27 6.80 -10.46
CA GLY A 37 -4.22 7.43 -9.15
C GLY A 37 -3.77 6.46 -8.06
N TYR A 38 -4.13 6.75 -6.81
CA TYR A 38 -3.69 5.98 -5.64
C TYR A 38 -4.73 5.95 -4.52
N VAL A 39 -4.61 4.95 -3.65
CA VAL A 39 -5.37 4.82 -2.41
C VAL A 39 -4.43 4.98 -1.23
N LYS A 40 -4.85 5.76 -0.24
CA LYS A 40 -4.08 6.13 0.94
C LYS A 40 -4.58 5.38 2.16
N PHE A 41 -3.66 4.77 2.90
CA PHE A 41 -3.91 4.07 4.16
C PHE A 41 -2.99 4.56 5.26
N VAL A 42 -3.45 4.46 6.51
CA VAL A 42 -2.58 4.45 7.68
C VAL A 42 -2.46 3.01 8.15
N LEU A 43 -1.25 2.46 8.13
CA LEU A 43 -0.92 1.13 8.63
C LEU A 43 -0.40 1.22 10.06
N TYR A 44 -0.88 0.30 10.91
CA TYR A 44 -0.54 0.19 12.33
C TYR A 44 -0.69 1.52 13.10
N ASP A 45 -1.67 2.34 12.70
CA ASP A 45 -1.91 3.69 13.20
C ASP A 45 -0.67 4.62 13.20
N SER A 46 0.35 4.30 12.40
CA SER A 46 1.68 4.92 12.48
C SER A 46 2.28 5.29 11.14
N PHE A 47 2.05 4.50 10.08
CA PHE A 47 2.71 4.69 8.78
C PHE A 47 1.68 5.05 7.71
N VAL A 48 1.91 6.14 6.99
CA VAL A 48 1.04 6.54 5.89
C VAL A 48 1.58 5.93 4.60
N PHE A 49 0.77 5.14 3.91
CA PHE A 49 1.13 4.49 2.66
C PHE A 49 0.19 4.88 1.53
N ASP A 50 0.78 5.11 0.36
CA ASP A 50 0.08 5.26 -0.91
C ASP A 50 0.30 4.01 -1.76
N PHE A 51 -0.79 3.44 -2.27
CA PHE A 51 -0.80 2.34 -3.21
C PHE A 51 -1.50 2.79 -4.48
N GLY A 52 -0.83 2.80 -5.62
CA GLY A 52 -1.41 3.35 -6.84
C GLY A 52 -0.92 2.75 -8.12
N PHE A 53 -1.55 3.15 -9.21
CA PHE A 53 -1.07 2.87 -10.55
C PHE A 53 -0.12 3.96 -10.99
N MET A 54 0.99 3.56 -11.60
CA MET A 54 2.01 4.49 -12.07
C MET A 54 1.48 5.26 -13.29
N GLU A 55 1.07 4.55 -14.34
CA GLU A 55 0.58 5.12 -15.59
C GLU A 55 -0.34 4.11 -16.30
N PRO A 56 -1.23 4.55 -17.21
CA PRO A 56 -1.93 3.65 -18.10
C PRO A 56 -0.96 3.05 -19.13
N PRO A 57 -1.13 1.77 -19.53
CA PRO A 57 -2.14 0.82 -19.05
C PRO A 57 -1.83 0.35 -17.62
N LEU A 58 -2.84 -0.08 -16.85
CA LEU A 58 -2.79 -0.53 -15.43
C LEU A 58 -1.94 -1.79 -15.18
N THR A 59 -0.80 -1.90 -15.84
CA THR A 59 0.10 -3.04 -15.85
C THR A 59 1.10 -3.00 -14.70
N ALA A 60 1.28 -1.85 -14.06
CA ALA A 60 2.20 -1.69 -12.95
C ALA A 60 1.61 -0.84 -11.82
N LEU A 61 1.97 -1.20 -10.59
CA LEU A 61 1.64 -0.48 -9.37
C LEU A 61 2.91 0.10 -8.73
N GLY A 62 2.73 1.19 -7.99
CA GLY A 62 3.75 1.79 -7.14
C GLY A 62 3.25 1.91 -5.71
N PHE A 63 4.05 1.43 -4.75
CA PHE A 63 3.77 1.56 -3.32
C PHE A 63 4.81 2.50 -2.71
N SER A 64 4.35 3.46 -1.92
CA SER A 64 5.23 4.46 -1.30
C SER A 64 4.85 4.73 0.15
N LEU A 65 5.86 4.84 0.99
CA LEU A 65 5.74 5.34 2.36
C LEU A 65 5.82 6.86 2.32
N GLU A 66 4.79 7.55 2.83
CA GLU A 66 4.84 9.00 3.01
C GLU A 66 5.70 9.33 4.25
N LEU A 67 6.70 10.17 4.03
CA LEU A 67 7.58 10.72 5.05
C LEU A 67 7.26 12.23 5.24
N ALA A 68 7.95 12.87 6.18
CA ALA A 68 7.80 14.30 6.41
C ALA A 68 8.12 15.14 5.15
N GLU A 69 7.56 16.35 5.08
CA GLU A 69 7.90 17.36 4.06
C GLU A 69 7.64 16.93 2.61
N ARG A 70 6.61 16.09 2.37
CA ARG A 70 6.25 15.56 1.04
C ARG A 70 7.33 14.68 0.41
N THR A 71 8.20 14.10 1.23
CA THR A 71 9.11 13.06 0.76
C THR A 71 8.42 11.70 0.83
N SER A 72 8.81 10.79 -0.05
CA SER A 72 8.29 9.42 -0.06
C SER A 72 9.42 8.44 -0.28
N GLU A 73 9.32 7.27 0.35
CA GLU A 73 10.27 6.17 0.19
C GLU A 73 9.58 4.98 -0.48
N THR A 74 10.15 4.51 -1.59
CA THR A 74 9.65 3.33 -2.32
C THR A 74 10.55 2.11 -2.13
N VAL A 75 11.75 2.30 -1.58
CA VAL A 75 12.69 1.21 -1.31
C VAL A 75 12.56 0.79 0.14
N LEU A 76 11.90 -0.36 0.38
CA LEU A 76 11.69 -0.90 1.72
C LEU A 76 12.39 -2.24 1.84
N LEU A 77 13.14 -2.43 2.93
CA LEU A 77 13.89 -3.67 3.19
C LEU A 77 14.81 -4.08 2.01
N GLY A 78 15.33 -3.10 1.26
CA GLY A 78 16.18 -3.32 0.09
C GLY A 78 15.44 -3.68 -1.20
N LYS A 79 14.10 -3.68 -1.21
CA LYS A 79 13.28 -3.93 -2.39
C LYS A 79 12.64 -2.63 -2.87
N ASP A 80 12.78 -2.33 -4.17
CA ASP A 80 12.10 -1.20 -4.81
C ASP A 80 10.65 -1.57 -5.13
N LEU A 81 9.71 -0.78 -4.59
CA LEU A 81 8.27 -0.95 -4.73
C LEU A 81 7.64 0.11 -5.66
N LEU A 82 8.45 0.91 -6.36
CA LEU A 82 7.94 1.91 -7.31
C LEU A 82 7.31 1.26 -8.55
N PHE A 83 7.83 0.10 -8.98
CA PHE A 83 7.35 -0.63 -10.15
C PHE A 83 7.12 -2.10 -9.83
N ILE A 84 5.87 -2.43 -9.49
CA ILE A 84 5.41 -3.78 -9.20
C ILE A 84 4.53 -4.24 -10.38
N GLU A 85 4.86 -5.37 -10.99
CA GLU A 85 4.00 -5.94 -12.04
C GLU A 85 2.60 -6.24 -11.47
N ASN A 86 1.54 -5.94 -12.23
CA ASN A 86 0.16 -6.22 -11.82
C ASN A 86 -0.20 -7.72 -12.01
N ARG A 87 0.55 -8.58 -11.33
CA ARG A 87 0.33 -10.01 -11.17
C ARG A 87 0.21 -10.31 -9.67
N GLU A 88 -0.61 -11.30 -9.35
CA GLU A 88 -0.87 -11.72 -7.97
C GLU A 88 0.40 -11.94 -7.13
N PRO A 89 1.40 -12.74 -7.57
CA PRO A 89 2.56 -12.99 -6.73
C PRO A 89 3.39 -11.73 -6.43
N ASP A 90 3.48 -10.79 -7.37
CA ASP A 90 4.28 -9.56 -7.19
C ASP A 90 3.60 -8.57 -6.25
N VAL A 91 2.27 -8.44 -6.37
CA VAL A 91 1.46 -7.56 -5.52
C VAL A 91 1.40 -8.09 -4.09
N GLU A 92 1.13 -9.39 -3.90
CA GLU A 92 1.12 -10.00 -2.56
C GLU A 92 2.50 -9.94 -1.90
N ASP A 93 3.57 -10.14 -2.68
CA ASP A 93 4.93 -9.99 -2.16
C ASP A 93 5.24 -8.54 -1.75
N ALA A 94 4.79 -7.56 -2.53
CA ALA A 94 4.93 -6.14 -2.17
C ALA A 94 4.14 -5.78 -0.89
N PHE A 95 2.91 -6.28 -0.74
CA PHE A 95 2.14 -6.09 0.51
C PHE A 95 2.85 -6.71 1.71
N ARG A 96 3.39 -7.92 1.56
CA ARG A 96 4.17 -8.58 2.61
C ARG A 96 5.39 -7.77 3.03
N VAL A 97 6.13 -7.19 2.08
CA VAL A 97 7.29 -6.33 2.36
C VAL A 97 6.89 -5.08 3.15
N VAL A 98 5.75 -4.48 2.80
CA VAL A 98 5.18 -3.34 3.55
C VAL A 98 4.78 -3.75 4.97
N ASP A 99 4.12 -4.90 5.13
CA ASP A 99 3.72 -5.42 6.45
C ASP A 99 4.96 -5.67 7.33
N GLU A 100 5.96 -6.39 6.80
CA GLU A 100 7.21 -6.68 7.49
C GLU A 100 7.98 -5.41 7.88
N TYR A 101 8.04 -4.43 6.98
CA TYR A 101 8.65 -3.13 7.27
C TYR A 101 7.98 -2.46 8.47
N CYS A 102 6.64 -2.40 8.48
CA CYS A 102 5.89 -1.81 9.59
C CYS A 102 6.16 -2.54 10.91
N ARG A 103 6.14 -3.88 10.87
CA ARG A 103 6.38 -4.73 12.04
C ARG A 103 7.75 -4.49 12.65
N LEU A 104 8.80 -4.45 11.83
CA LEU A 104 10.18 -4.24 12.29
C LEU A 104 10.44 -2.83 12.85
N ARG A 105 9.63 -1.85 12.46
CA ARG A 105 9.79 -0.45 12.89
C ARG A 105 9.01 -0.10 14.16
N LEU A 106 8.07 -0.94 14.57
CA LEU A 106 7.23 -0.68 15.75
C LEU A 106 7.79 -1.36 17.00
N PRO A 107 7.68 -0.70 18.17
CA PRO A 107 7.97 -1.36 19.45
C PRO A 107 6.97 -2.51 19.72
N ASP A 108 7.44 -3.59 20.33
CA ASP A 108 6.65 -4.81 20.62
C ASP A 108 5.27 -4.54 21.25
N LYS A 109 5.18 -3.56 22.16
CA LYS A 109 3.92 -3.19 22.83
C LYS A 109 2.82 -2.73 21.85
N PHE A 110 3.20 -2.15 20.71
CA PHE A 110 2.25 -1.74 19.67
C PHE A 110 1.86 -2.95 18.81
N LEU A 111 2.81 -3.82 18.47
CA LEU A 111 2.54 -5.03 17.70
C LEU A 111 1.57 -5.96 18.41
N GLN A 112 1.74 -6.14 19.72
CA GLN A 112 0.85 -6.99 20.54
C GLN A 112 -0.63 -6.57 20.47
N VAL A 113 -0.93 -5.29 20.26
CA VAL A 113 -2.33 -4.82 20.12
C VAL A 113 -2.96 -5.37 18.86
N TYR A 114 -2.21 -5.42 17.76
CA TYR A 114 -2.73 -5.90 16.47
C TYR A 114 -2.66 -7.42 16.33
N ASP A 115 -1.62 -8.06 16.88
CA ASP A 115 -1.51 -9.52 16.90
C ASP A 115 -2.66 -10.16 17.72
N ALA A 116 -3.29 -9.41 18.63
CA ALA A 116 -4.47 -9.87 19.38
C ALA A 116 -5.81 -9.71 18.61
N LEU A 117 -5.79 -9.07 17.43
CA LEU A 117 -6.96 -8.84 16.58
C LEU A 117 -7.00 -9.75 15.34
N GLU A 118 -5.94 -10.51 15.08
CA GLU A 118 -5.87 -11.58 14.07
C GLU A 118 -6.54 -12.87 14.57
#